data_AF-D5UNF2-F1
#
_entry.id   AF-D5UNF2-F1
#
_cell.length_a   1.000
_cell.length_b   1.000
_cell.length_c   1.000
_cell.angle_alpha   90.00
_cell.angle_beta   90.00
_cell.angle_gamma   90.00
#
_symmetry.space_group_name_H-M   'P 1'
#
loop_
_entity.id
_entity.type
_entity.pdbx_description
1 polymer ?
#
loop_
_entity_poly.entity_id
_entity_poly.type
_entity_poly.pdbx_seq_one_letter_code
_entity_poly.pdbx_strand_id
1 'polypeptide(L)'
;MTESEPQGVPEPEVHIEAPVRRWCEARAIPMPRRELSDEAALLIAAGHLQPAARDVVINRFDTERAFPDIGGYAKLRKLGRIADPPTAPSTSLDDAPPSPFAQAKSAAEALRAADARRKLAGYRHAFTLNRVSFAAGVRAVRKARKDAVHLDLDERDALFDALCQTPLPMTPSAAALAARTVSRVAGPVLRLAPQVADWVDGHGAPDPRLLIFEDRYDVLLFLAGLVYDKVTYSRSVSSGDLDEQLMQLDLPTDLVQISADVAQLKRVWGQLRYAPGLADGTRSSELDRVWDELVERVTALTKVGDLVDVADSRRPRRMSIESIDQQIHELVLRSGEREISTQSAHRVANQIVGVRGELGGASRQALPPSVGRPDSPGRPPTGDHARDQDAR
;
A
#
# COMPACT_ATOMS: atom_id res chain seq x y z
N MET A 1 -14.48 -34.19 -40.07
CA MET A 1 -15.02 -33.65 -38.81
C MET A 1 -13.95 -33.89 -37.77
N THR A 2 -13.12 -32.90 -37.54
CA THR A 2 -12.03 -32.91 -36.55
C THR A 2 -12.46 -31.94 -35.46
N GLU A 3 -12.85 -32.48 -34.30
CA GLU A 3 -13.11 -31.71 -33.09
C GLU A 3 -11.79 -31.10 -32.63
N SER A 4 -11.73 -29.77 -32.66
CA SER A 4 -10.63 -28.99 -32.10
C SER A 4 -10.86 -28.89 -30.59
N GLU A 5 -9.98 -29.51 -29.81
CA GLU A 5 -9.88 -29.30 -28.37
C GLU A 5 -9.70 -27.80 -28.06
N PRO A 6 -10.40 -27.25 -27.05
CA PRO A 6 -10.14 -25.89 -26.61
C PRO A 6 -8.76 -25.86 -25.94
N GLN A 7 -7.83 -25.16 -26.59
CA GLN A 7 -6.55 -24.78 -25.99
C GLN A 7 -6.83 -24.09 -24.66
N GLY A 8 -6.44 -24.74 -23.57
CA GLY A 8 -6.46 -24.17 -22.23
C GLY A 8 -5.71 -22.85 -22.26
N VAL A 9 -6.42 -21.78 -21.89
CA VAL A 9 -5.82 -20.48 -21.60
C VAL A 9 -4.69 -20.74 -20.60
N PRO A 10 -3.43 -20.33 -20.87
CA PRO A 10 -2.38 -20.48 -19.89
C PRO A 10 -2.80 -19.71 -18.63
N GLU A 11 -2.99 -20.44 -17.53
CA GLU A 11 -3.15 -19.80 -16.22
C GLU A 11 -1.96 -18.87 -16.04
N PRO A 12 -2.17 -17.61 -15.62
CA PRO A 12 -1.06 -16.70 -15.40
C PRO A 12 -0.16 -17.34 -14.35
N GLU A 13 1.06 -17.71 -14.74
CA GLU A 13 2.14 -18.04 -13.81
C GLU A 13 2.29 -16.85 -12.86
N VAL A 14 1.69 -16.96 -11.68
CA VAL A 14 1.84 -15.96 -10.64
C VAL A 14 3.26 -16.14 -10.13
N HIS A 15 4.16 -15.24 -10.52
CA HIS A 15 5.50 -15.18 -9.94
C HIS A 15 5.39 -14.56 -8.53
N ILE A 16 5.04 -15.39 -7.55
CA ILE A 16 4.80 -15.06 -6.13
C ILE A 16 6.12 -14.91 -5.35
N GLU A 17 7.26 -14.72 -6.01
CA GLU A 17 8.55 -14.59 -5.31
C GLU A 17 8.89 -13.14 -5.01
N ALA A 18 8.46 -12.66 -3.84
CA ALA A 18 8.96 -11.41 -3.29
C ALA A 18 10.46 -11.55 -2.97
N PRO A 19 11.35 -10.68 -3.52
CA PRO A 19 12.78 -10.73 -3.27
C PRO A 19 13.15 -10.09 -1.92
N VAL A 20 12.54 -10.59 -0.82
CA VAL A 20 12.64 -10.05 0.55
C VAL A 20 14.09 -9.87 0.98
N ARG A 21 14.93 -10.90 0.80
CA ARG A 21 16.37 -10.83 1.14
C ARG A 21 17.07 -9.65 0.46
N ARG A 22 16.86 -9.50 -0.84
CA ARG A 22 17.45 -8.41 -1.63
C ARG A 22 16.98 -7.05 -1.14
N TRP A 23 15.70 -6.90 -0.78
CA TRP A 23 15.18 -5.65 -0.23
C TRP A 23 15.79 -5.32 1.14
N CYS A 24 15.93 -6.31 2.01
CA CYS A 24 16.58 -6.14 3.31
C CYS A 24 18.06 -5.74 3.15
N GLU A 25 18.80 -6.39 2.24
CA GLU A 25 20.20 -6.07 1.94
C GLU A 25 20.35 -4.66 1.34
N ALA A 26 19.46 -4.30 0.41
CA ALA A 26 19.43 -2.97 -0.21
C ALA A 26 18.88 -1.87 0.72
N ARG A 27 18.24 -2.26 1.84
CA ARG A 27 17.49 -1.37 2.73
C ARG A 27 16.42 -0.56 2.01
N ALA A 28 15.87 -1.12 0.93
CA ALA A 28 14.97 -0.41 0.04
C ALA A 28 13.93 -1.34 -0.60
N ILE A 29 12.71 -0.84 -0.72
CA ILE A 29 11.58 -1.54 -1.35
C ILE A 29 11.05 -0.69 -2.51
N PRO A 30 10.97 -1.23 -3.74
CA PRO A 30 10.43 -0.54 -4.91
C PRO A 30 8.90 -0.52 -4.85
N MET A 31 8.32 0.27 -3.95
CA MET A 31 6.89 0.47 -3.84
C MET A 31 6.53 1.94 -3.57
N PRO A 32 5.32 2.40 -3.96
CA PRO A 32 4.86 3.74 -3.65
C PRO A 32 4.74 3.95 -2.14
N ARG A 33 4.82 5.21 -1.69
CA ARG A 33 4.70 5.52 -0.27
C ARG A 33 3.46 4.90 0.37
N ARG A 34 3.70 4.08 1.37
CA ARG A 34 2.69 3.45 2.21
C ARG A 34 3.15 3.51 3.67
N GLU A 35 2.20 3.72 4.56
CA GLU A 35 2.42 3.65 6.00
C GLU A 35 1.73 2.39 6.53
N LEU A 36 2.28 1.77 7.57
CA LEU A 36 1.63 0.66 8.27
C LEU A 36 0.41 1.18 9.02
N SER A 37 -0.62 0.34 9.10
CA SER A 37 -1.76 0.57 9.99
C SER A 37 -1.33 0.73 11.45
N ASP A 38 -2.24 1.28 12.25
CA ASP A 38 -2.00 1.43 13.69
C ASP A 38 -1.97 0.07 14.42
N GLU A 39 -2.71 -0.92 13.92
CA GLU A 39 -2.72 -2.29 14.44
C GLU A 39 -1.39 -3.00 14.18
N ALA A 40 -0.90 -2.96 12.95
CA ALA A 40 0.42 -3.51 12.61
C ALA A 40 1.54 -2.81 13.41
N ALA A 41 1.44 -1.48 13.59
CA ALA A 41 2.40 -0.75 14.40
C ALA A 41 2.36 -1.16 15.88
N LEU A 42 1.18 -1.40 16.46
CA LEU A 42 1.03 -1.90 17.84
C LEU A 42 1.60 -3.31 18.01
N LEU A 43 1.31 -4.22 17.09
CA LEU A 43 1.82 -5.60 17.14
C LEU A 43 3.34 -5.63 16.98
N ILE A 44 3.89 -4.84 16.05
CA ILE A 44 5.35 -4.67 15.95
C ILE A 44 5.90 -4.09 17.26
N ALA A 45 5.29 -3.03 17.81
CA ALA A 45 5.75 -2.44 19.07
C ALA A 45 5.70 -3.44 20.23
N ALA A 46 4.69 -4.31 20.29
CA ALA A 46 4.58 -5.34 21.31
C ALA A 46 5.80 -6.26 21.31
N GLY A 47 6.36 -6.61 20.14
CA GLY A 47 7.59 -7.41 20.05
C GLY A 47 8.77 -6.84 20.85
N HIS A 48 8.83 -5.54 21.13
CA HIS A 48 9.88 -4.94 21.95
C HIS A 48 9.64 -5.03 23.47
N LEU A 49 8.45 -5.46 23.89
CA LEU A 49 8.09 -5.61 25.31
C LEU A 49 8.68 -6.88 25.92
N GLN A 50 8.55 -7.00 27.25
CA GLN A 50 8.81 -8.26 27.95
C GLN A 50 7.73 -9.30 27.61
N PRO A 51 8.04 -10.62 27.67
CA PRO A 51 7.10 -11.68 27.28
C PRO A 51 5.70 -11.56 27.91
N ALA A 52 5.61 -11.31 29.22
CA ALA A 52 4.32 -11.18 29.90
C ALA A 52 3.46 -10.01 29.36
N ALA A 53 4.09 -8.87 29.06
CA ALA A 53 3.38 -7.72 28.50
C ALA A 53 3.00 -7.93 27.02
N ARG A 54 3.77 -8.74 26.27
CA ARG A 54 3.41 -9.16 24.89
C ARG A 54 2.10 -9.95 24.89
N ASP A 55 2.00 -10.94 25.78
CA ASP A 55 0.81 -11.79 25.89
C ASP A 55 -0.42 -10.94 26.23
N VAL A 56 -0.27 -9.94 27.10
CA VAL A 56 -1.35 -8.98 27.40
C VAL A 56 -1.77 -8.19 26.16
N VAL A 57 -0.83 -7.75 25.31
CA VAL A 57 -1.18 -7.05 24.07
C VAL A 57 -1.91 -7.98 23.09
N ILE A 58 -1.43 -9.20 22.91
CA ILE A 58 -2.09 -10.20 22.03
C ILE A 58 -3.51 -10.50 22.54
N ASN A 59 -3.67 -10.81 23.83
CA ASN A 59 -4.98 -11.04 24.43
C ASN A 59 -5.94 -9.85 24.27
N ARG A 60 -5.40 -8.62 24.27
CA ARG A 60 -6.20 -7.43 24.00
C ARG A 60 -6.68 -7.37 22.55
N PHE A 61 -5.88 -7.79 21.58
CA PHE A 61 -6.31 -7.91 20.18
C PHE A 61 -7.40 -8.99 20.06
N ASP A 62 -7.19 -10.17 20.62
CA ASP A 62 -8.13 -11.31 20.55
C ASP A 62 -9.48 -11.01 21.20
N THR A 63 -9.51 -10.11 22.18
CA THR A 63 -10.72 -9.69 22.90
C THR A 63 -11.22 -8.31 22.49
N GLU A 64 -10.73 -7.78 21.36
CA GLU A 64 -11.15 -6.50 20.76
C GLU A 64 -11.08 -5.31 21.74
N ARG A 65 -10.06 -5.31 22.61
CA ARG A 65 -9.80 -4.23 23.56
C ARG A 65 -8.98 -3.13 22.91
N ALA A 66 -9.66 -2.02 22.61
CA ALA A 66 -9.06 -0.84 21.98
C ALA A 66 -7.79 -0.34 22.70
N PHE A 67 -6.84 0.14 21.91
CA PHE A 67 -5.72 0.96 22.36
C PHE A 67 -6.05 2.45 22.22
N PRO A 68 -5.32 3.35 22.90
CA PRO A 68 -5.55 4.79 22.76
C PRO A 68 -5.25 5.27 21.33
N ASP A 69 -6.27 5.77 20.63
CA ASP A 69 -6.05 6.53 19.41
C ASP A 69 -5.61 7.96 19.76
N ILE A 70 -4.50 8.38 19.18
CA ILE A 70 -3.87 9.68 19.36
C ILE A 70 -3.69 10.42 18.01
N GLY A 71 -4.51 10.06 17.02
CA GLY A 71 -4.43 10.55 15.64
C GLY A 71 -3.41 9.79 14.80
N GLY A 72 -3.26 8.49 15.08
CA GLY A 72 -2.35 7.57 14.40
C GLY A 72 -0.91 7.53 14.90
N TYR A 73 -0.30 6.35 14.88
CA TYR A 73 1.07 6.12 15.37
C TYR A 73 2.15 6.48 14.34
N ALA A 74 1.79 6.66 13.07
CA ALA A 74 2.72 7.16 12.05
C ALA A 74 3.35 8.51 12.43
N LYS A 75 2.59 9.38 13.08
CA LYS A 75 3.09 10.67 13.58
C LYS A 75 4.08 10.48 14.73
N LEU A 76 3.85 9.52 15.62
CA LEU A 76 4.78 9.19 16.70
C LEU A 76 6.13 8.73 16.16
N ARG A 77 6.13 7.76 15.24
CA ARG A 77 7.35 7.29 14.56
C ARG A 77 8.15 8.44 13.95
N LYS A 78 7.47 9.35 13.24
CA LYS A 78 8.09 10.55 12.65
C LYS A 78 8.72 11.46 13.70
N LEU A 79 8.01 11.70 14.80
CA LEU A 79 8.52 12.52 15.91
C LEU A 79 9.67 11.83 16.63
N GLY A 80 9.61 10.51 16.84
CA GLY A 80 10.67 9.69 17.42
C GLY A 80 11.98 9.84 16.65
N ARG A 81 11.94 9.69 15.33
CA ARG A 81 13.12 9.89 14.46
C ARG A 81 13.67 11.31 14.45
N ILE A 82 12.83 12.33 14.69
CA ILE A 82 13.30 13.72 14.79
C ILE A 82 13.91 13.98 16.17
N ALA A 83 13.30 13.41 17.22
CA ALA A 83 13.78 13.53 18.58
C ALA A 83 15.16 12.88 18.72
N ASP A 84 15.29 11.64 18.27
CA ASP A 84 16.51 10.86 18.36
C ASP A 84 16.95 10.46 16.95
N PRO A 85 17.59 11.39 16.21
CA PRO A 85 18.05 11.10 14.86
C PRO A 85 19.06 9.95 14.90
N PRO A 86 19.04 9.06 13.89
CA PRO A 86 19.99 7.96 13.82
C PRO A 86 21.40 8.54 13.85
N THR A 87 22.24 8.00 14.73
CA THR A 87 23.61 8.44 14.91
C THR A 87 24.33 8.31 13.57
N ALA A 88 24.53 9.42 12.87
CA ALA A 88 25.42 9.43 11.72
C ALA A 88 26.77 8.90 12.21
N PRO A 89 27.46 8.01 11.46
CA PRO A 89 28.82 7.67 11.80
C PRO A 89 29.59 8.98 11.94
N SER A 90 30.10 9.22 13.15
CA SER A 90 30.93 10.39 13.46
C SER A 90 32.00 10.43 12.39
N THR A 91 31.84 11.31 11.42
CA THR A 91 32.88 11.55 10.44
C THR A 91 33.93 12.27 11.25
N SER A 92 35.01 11.56 11.55
CA SER A 92 36.25 12.11 12.08
C SER A 92 36.82 13.06 11.03
N LEU A 93 36.15 14.19 10.82
CA LEU A 93 36.63 15.39 10.17
C LEU A 93 36.97 16.38 11.31
N ASP A 94 37.78 15.91 12.25
CA ASP A 94 38.12 16.62 13.50
C ASP A 94 39.18 17.72 13.30
N ASP A 95 39.55 18.09 12.07
CA ASP A 95 40.59 19.11 11.82
C ASP A 95 40.10 20.37 11.07
N ALA A 96 38.81 20.51 10.79
CA ALA A 96 38.26 21.73 10.18
C ALA A 96 37.46 22.56 11.21
N PRO A 97 37.75 23.87 11.38
CA PRO A 97 36.96 24.70 12.29
C PRO A 97 35.49 24.70 11.85
N PRO A 98 34.53 24.50 12.77
CA PRO A 98 33.13 24.37 12.43
C PRO A 98 32.65 25.66 11.78
N SER A 99 32.22 25.58 10.50
CA SER A 99 31.71 26.76 9.79
C SER A 99 30.48 27.33 10.52
N PRO A 100 30.28 28.66 10.54
CA PRO A 100 29.10 29.27 11.16
C PRO A 100 27.78 28.70 10.65
N PHE A 101 27.74 28.30 9.38
CA PHE A 101 26.60 27.63 8.76
C PHE A 101 26.34 26.24 9.34
N ALA A 102 27.39 25.43 9.57
CA ALA A 102 27.26 24.12 10.20
C ALA A 102 26.77 24.23 11.65
N GLN A 103 27.24 25.23 12.40
CA GLN A 103 26.79 25.50 13.76
C GLN A 103 25.32 25.97 13.81
N ALA A 104 24.92 26.86 12.90
CA ALA A 104 23.52 27.29 12.81
C ALA A 104 22.59 26.13 12.44
N LYS A 105 23.03 25.24 11.54
CA LYS A 105 22.29 24.03 11.16
C LYS A 105 22.14 23.06 12.33
N SER A 106 23.22 22.76 13.05
CA SER A 106 23.16 21.85 14.20
C SER A 106 22.29 22.42 15.33
N ALA A 107 22.36 23.73 15.58
CA ALA A 107 21.48 24.41 16.54
C ALA A 107 20.01 24.33 16.13
N ALA A 108 19.69 24.50 14.84
CA ALA A 108 18.33 24.36 14.33
C ALA A 108 17.81 22.91 14.44
N GLU A 109 18.65 21.93 14.15
CA GLU A 109 18.33 20.51 14.32
C GLU A 109 18.10 20.15 15.80
N ALA A 110 18.92 20.67 16.70
CA ALA A 110 18.77 20.48 18.14
C ALA A 110 17.45 21.09 18.67
N LEU A 111 17.08 22.28 18.21
CA LEU A 111 15.79 22.90 18.54
C LEU A 111 14.61 22.05 18.04
N ARG A 112 14.69 21.57 16.80
CA ARG A 112 13.67 20.70 16.21
C ARG A 112 13.52 19.39 16.99
N ALA A 113 14.63 18.81 17.43
CA ALA A 113 14.64 17.61 18.27
C ALA A 113 14.01 17.87 19.65
N ALA A 114 14.32 19.02 20.28
CA ALA A 114 13.73 19.41 21.55
C ALA A 114 12.20 19.60 21.46
N ASP A 115 11.73 20.26 20.39
CA ASP A 115 10.30 20.41 20.12
C ASP A 115 9.62 19.07 19.85
N ALA A 116 10.28 18.16 19.15
CA ALA A 116 9.77 16.80 18.92
C ALA A 116 9.64 16.02 20.24
N ARG A 117 10.64 16.08 21.12
CA ARG A 117 10.58 15.47 22.47
C ARG A 117 9.43 16.04 23.30
N ARG A 118 9.21 17.36 23.27
CA ARG A 118 8.09 18.00 23.97
C ARG A 118 6.74 17.49 23.46
N LYS A 119 6.58 17.37 22.14
CA LYS A 119 5.36 16.80 21.53
C LYS A 119 5.17 15.33 21.92
N LEU A 120 6.22 14.52 21.87
CA LEU A 120 6.19 13.13 22.29
C LEU A 120 5.78 12.98 23.76
N ALA A 121 6.27 13.83 24.66
CA ALA A 121 5.86 13.79 26.07
C ALA A 121 4.35 14.03 26.24
N GLY A 122 3.77 14.95 25.47
CA GLY A 122 2.32 15.18 25.44
C GLY A 122 1.55 13.95 24.94
N TYR A 123 2.02 13.32 23.87
CA TYR A 123 1.44 12.09 23.34
C TYR A 123 1.58 10.90 24.29
N ARG A 124 2.73 10.77 24.97
CA ARG A 124 2.97 9.73 25.97
C ARG A 124 1.93 9.83 27.08
N HIS A 125 1.74 11.03 27.63
CA HIS A 125 0.74 11.29 28.64
C HIS A 125 -0.68 10.94 28.18
N ALA A 126 -1.06 11.35 26.95
CA ALA A 126 -2.36 11.04 26.38
C ALA A 126 -2.59 9.54 26.16
N PHE A 127 -1.54 8.80 25.80
CA PHE A 127 -1.60 7.35 25.60
C PHE A 127 -1.67 6.61 26.94
N THR A 128 -0.70 6.81 27.83
CA THR A 128 -0.49 5.95 29.01
C THR A 128 -1.55 6.13 30.09
N LEU A 129 -2.08 7.36 30.20
CA LEU A 129 -3.14 7.71 31.15
C LEU A 129 -4.55 7.68 30.55
N ASN A 130 -4.72 7.16 29.33
CA ASN A 130 -6.03 7.04 28.71
C ASN A 130 -6.94 6.08 29.51
N ARG A 131 -7.96 6.63 30.17
CA ARG A 131 -8.91 5.88 31.01
C ARG A 131 -10.03 5.18 30.22
N VAL A 132 -10.14 5.46 28.92
CA VAL A 132 -11.11 4.81 28.03
C VAL A 132 -10.56 3.47 27.56
N SER A 133 -9.30 3.46 27.10
CA SER A 133 -8.63 2.27 26.59
C SER A 133 -8.06 1.40 27.70
N PHE A 134 -7.56 2.00 28.78
CA PHE A 134 -6.98 1.27 29.91
C PHE A 134 -7.87 1.31 31.15
N ALA A 135 -7.96 0.17 31.82
CA ALA A 135 -8.73 0.04 33.04
C ALA A 135 -8.25 1.04 34.11
N ALA A 136 -9.18 1.83 34.63
CA ALA A 136 -8.96 2.79 35.70
C ALA A 136 -9.78 2.43 36.95
N GLY A 137 -9.13 2.46 38.11
CA GLY A 137 -9.75 2.14 39.40
C GLY A 137 -9.73 0.65 39.77
N VAL A 138 -9.81 0.36 41.07
CA VAL A 138 -9.50 -0.96 41.64
C VAL A 138 -10.33 -2.11 41.04
N ARG A 139 -11.64 -1.91 40.86
CA ARG A 139 -12.53 -2.96 40.32
C ARG A 139 -12.26 -3.26 38.85
N ALA A 140 -12.12 -2.23 38.03
CA ALA A 140 -11.83 -2.39 36.61
C ALA A 140 -10.45 -3.03 36.40
N VAL A 141 -9.45 -2.63 37.19
CA VAL A 141 -8.12 -3.24 37.16
C VAL A 141 -8.15 -4.72 37.56
N ARG A 142 -8.86 -5.08 38.64
CA ARG A 142 -9.03 -6.48 39.04
C ARG A 142 -9.68 -7.32 37.94
N LYS A 143 -10.71 -6.78 37.29
CA LYS A 143 -11.36 -7.46 36.15
C LYS A 143 -10.40 -7.60 34.97
N ALA A 144 -9.73 -6.52 34.56
CA ALA A 144 -8.78 -6.55 33.45
C ALA A 144 -7.60 -7.51 33.70
N ARG A 145 -7.12 -7.64 34.94
CA ARG A 145 -6.10 -8.64 35.31
C ARG A 145 -6.63 -10.07 35.25
N LYS A 146 -7.86 -10.29 35.73
CA LYS A 146 -8.54 -11.59 35.60
C LYS A 146 -8.71 -12.00 34.14
N ASP A 147 -9.02 -11.04 33.28
CA ASP A 147 -9.21 -11.22 31.84
C ASP A 147 -7.87 -11.18 31.07
N ALA A 148 -6.72 -11.09 31.75
CA ALA A 148 -5.37 -11.02 31.16
C ALA A 148 -5.14 -9.89 30.12
N VAL A 149 -5.83 -8.77 30.26
CA VAL A 149 -5.79 -7.60 29.34
C VAL A 149 -5.27 -6.31 30.01
N HIS A 150 -4.74 -6.42 31.21
CA HIS A 150 -4.26 -5.27 31.99
C HIS A 150 -2.77 -5.03 31.77
N LEU A 151 -2.44 -3.87 31.19
CA LEU A 151 -1.08 -3.34 31.20
C LEU A 151 -0.89 -2.42 32.40
N ASP A 152 0.18 -2.62 33.17
CA ASP A 152 0.63 -1.71 34.22
C ASP A 152 1.22 -0.43 33.59
N LEU A 153 1.45 0.62 34.39
CA LEU A 153 1.87 1.93 33.86
C LEU A 153 3.22 1.84 33.13
N ASP A 154 4.20 1.14 33.72
CA ASP A 154 5.54 0.96 33.14
C ASP A 154 5.48 0.20 31.81
N GLU A 155 4.57 -0.76 31.67
CA GLU A 155 4.37 -1.52 30.43
C GLU A 155 3.71 -0.66 29.34
N ARG A 156 2.82 0.27 29.71
CA ARG A 156 2.24 1.25 28.78
C ARG A 156 3.29 2.24 28.30
N ASP A 157 4.16 2.70 29.20
CA ASP A 157 5.29 3.56 28.84
C ASP A 157 6.25 2.83 27.90
N ALA A 158 6.59 1.57 28.20
CA ALA A 158 7.43 0.73 27.33
C ALA A 158 6.78 0.51 25.95
N LEU A 159 5.45 0.30 25.89
CA LEU A 159 4.72 0.15 24.63
C LEU A 159 4.74 1.46 23.82
N PHE A 160 4.60 2.61 24.47
CA PHE A 160 4.71 3.91 23.81
C PHE A 160 6.11 4.14 23.22
N ASP A 161 7.15 3.74 23.95
CA ASP A 161 8.53 3.88 23.50
C ASP A 161 8.84 2.94 22.32
N ALA A 162 8.30 1.73 22.37
CA ALA A 162 8.37 0.78 21.26
C ALA A 162 7.61 1.27 20.02
N LEU A 163 6.45 1.91 20.19
CA LEU A 163 5.69 2.52 19.08
C LEU A 163 6.53 3.55 18.33
N CYS A 164 7.37 4.32 19.04
CA CYS A 164 8.28 5.29 18.41
C CYS A 164 9.40 4.63 17.59
N GLN A 165 9.69 3.36 17.82
CA GLN A 165 10.75 2.57 17.16
C GLN A 165 10.24 1.69 16.01
N THR A 166 8.93 1.65 15.79
CA THR A 166 8.34 0.86 14.69
C THR A 166 8.80 1.37 13.32
N PRO A 167 8.91 0.48 12.32
CA PRO A 167 9.55 0.81 11.06
C PRO A 167 8.81 1.94 10.33
N LEU A 168 9.61 2.85 9.78
CA LEU A 168 9.13 3.98 8.99
C LEU A 168 10.09 4.20 7.81
N PRO A 169 9.59 4.36 6.58
CA PRO A 169 10.46 4.79 5.49
C PRO A 169 11.08 6.17 5.78
N MET A 170 12.38 6.30 5.53
CA MET A 170 13.10 7.56 5.64
C MET A 170 12.54 8.58 4.65
N THR A 171 12.61 9.86 5.02
CA THR A 171 12.34 10.93 4.06
C THR A 171 13.42 10.93 2.98
N PRO A 172 13.11 11.39 1.75
CA PRO A 172 14.10 11.45 0.69
C PRO A 172 15.36 12.19 1.09
N SER A 173 15.26 13.36 1.72
CA SER A 173 16.46 14.12 2.14
C SER A 173 17.35 13.34 3.11
N ALA A 174 16.77 12.56 4.02
CA ALA A 174 17.52 11.76 5.00
C ALA A 174 18.14 10.53 4.35
N ALA A 175 17.39 9.86 3.47
CA ALA A 175 17.92 8.73 2.72
C ALA A 175 19.02 9.15 1.72
N ALA A 176 19.00 10.38 1.19
CA ALA A 176 20.04 10.90 0.29
C ALA A 176 21.37 11.00 1.02
N LEU A 177 21.28 11.50 2.25
CA LEU A 177 22.41 11.67 3.14
C LEU A 177 22.95 10.31 3.58
N ALA A 178 22.07 9.38 3.96
CA ALA A 178 22.45 8.01 4.32
C ALA A 178 23.17 7.30 3.17
N ALA A 179 22.62 7.34 1.96
CA ALA A 179 23.21 6.73 0.78
C ALA A 179 24.60 7.32 0.46
N ARG A 180 24.76 8.65 0.54
CA ARG A 180 26.06 9.32 0.38
C ARG A 180 27.08 8.94 1.46
N THR A 181 26.65 8.76 2.71
CA THR A 181 27.54 8.32 3.79
C THR A 181 28.00 6.87 3.62
N VAL A 182 27.10 5.97 3.20
CA VAL A 182 27.43 4.56 2.93
C VAL A 182 28.47 4.46 1.81
N SER A 183 28.28 5.17 0.70
CA SER A 183 29.23 5.14 -0.43
C SER A 183 30.62 5.69 -0.08
N ARG A 184 30.72 6.61 0.88
CA ARG A 184 32.02 7.14 1.34
C ARG A 184 32.74 6.23 2.32
N VAL A 185 32.01 5.46 3.12
CA VAL A 185 32.57 4.65 4.22
C VAL A 185 32.82 3.21 3.81
N ALA A 186 32.00 2.62 2.94
CA ALA A 186 32.02 1.18 2.68
C ALA A 186 32.91 0.72 1.52
N GLY A 187 33.48 1.64 0.74
CA GLY A 187 34.13 1.28 -0.53
C GLY A 187 33.19 0.52 -1.48
N PRO A 188 33.68 -0.08 -2.58
CA PRO A 188 32.86 -0.71 -3.62
C PRO A 188 32.02 -1.94 -3.19
N VAL A 189 32.05 -2.33 -1.91
CA VAL A 189 31.56 -3.62 -1.41
C VAL A 189 30.08 -3.56 -0.98
N LEU A 190 29.57 -2.41 -0.53
CA LEU A 190 28.12 -2.25 -0.33
C LEU A 190 27.46 -1.84 -1.66
N ARG A 191 26.91 -2.83 -2.36
CA ARG A 191 26.05 -2.60 -3.52
C ARG A 191 24.74 -1.97 -3.03
N LEU A 192 24.68 -0.64 -3.01
CA LEU A 192 23.40 0.05 -3.04
C LEU A 192 22.62 -0.45 -4.25
N ALA A 193 21.29 -0.61 -4.13
CA ALA A 193 20.48 -0.97 -5.28
C ALA A 193 20.78 0.01 -6.45
N PRO A 194 20.82 -0.45 -7.71
CA PRO A 194 21.08 0.44 -8.86
C PRO A 194 20.18 1.68 -8.87
N GLN A 195 18.93 1.51 -8.41
CA GLN A 195 17.91 2.56 -8.25
C GLN A 195 18.27 3.64 -7.21
N VAL A 196 19.19 3.33 -6.28
CA VAL A 196 19.71 4.26 -5.26
C VAL A 196 21.07 4.85 -5.69
N ALA A 197 21.80 4.17 -6.59
CA ALA A 197 23.11 4.61 -7.06
C ALA A 197 23.05 5.96 -7.80
N ASP A 198 22.08 6.13 -8.70
CA ASP A 198 21.89 7.39 -9.46
C ASP A 198 21.63 8.60 -8.56
N TRP A 199 21.09 8.37 -7.35
CA TRP A 199 20.84 9.41 -6.37
C TRP A 199 22.06 9.80 -5.55
N VAL A 200 22.87 8.81 -5.18
CA VAL A 200 24.14 8.99 -4.47
C VAL A 200 25.05 9.92 -5.26
N ASP A 201 25.09 9.73 -6.58
CA ASP A 201 25.89 10.50 -7.52
C ASP A 201 25.31 11.90 -7.81
N GLY A 202 24.16 12.24 -7.22
CA GLY A 202 23.59 13.60 -7.26
C GLY A 202 22.86 13.96 -8.56
N HIS A 203 22.56 12.98 -9.43
CA HIS A 203 21.98 13.21 -10.75
C HIS A 203 20.46 12.92 -10.83
N GLY A 204 19.82 12.50 -9.73
CA GLY A 204 18.40 12.09 -9.72
C GLY A 204 17.55 12.70 -8.61
N ALA A 205 16.28 12.98 -8.91
CA ALA A 205 15.24 13.25 -7.92
C ALA A 205 14.84 11.92 -7.23
N PRO A 206 14.48 11.95 -5.93
CA PRO A 206 14.11 10.74 -5.21
C PRO A 206 12.87 10.08 -5.85
N ASP A 207 12.99 8.81 -6.23
CA ASP A 207 11.88 8.07 -6.81
C ASP A 207 10.75 7.93 -5.77
N PRO A 208 9.55 8.51 -6.00
CA PRO A 208 8.41 8.34 -5.10
C PRO A 208 7.94 6.88 -4.97
N ARG A 209 8.43 5.99 -5.85
CA ARG A 209 8.20 4.55 -5.83
C ARG A 209 9.27 3.76 -5.10
N LEU A 210 10.13 4.41 -4.31
CA LEU A 210 11.15 3.74 -3.51
C LEU A 210 11.04 4.13 -2.04
N LEU A 211 10.82 3.13 -1.19
CA LEU A 211 10.90 3.27 0.26
C LEU A 211 12.30 2.88 0.72
N ILE A 212 12.95 3.75 1.50
CA ILE A 212 14.31 3.51 2.01
C ILE A 212 14.25 3.46 3.53
N PHE A 213 14.99 2.54 4.13
CA PHE A 213 14.98 2.28 5.55
C PHE A 213 16.38 2.45 6.16
N GLU A 214 16.42 2.61 7.47
CA GLU A 214 17.67 2.82 8.20
C GLU A 214 18.54 1.57 8.17
N ASP A 215 17.94 0.41 8.42
CA ASP A 215 18.60 -0.88 8.46
C ASP A 215 17.75 -1.98 7.80
N ARG A 216 18.34 -3.18 7.72
CA ARG A 216 17.69 -4.37 7.14
C ARG A 216 16.53 -4.89 8.00
N TYR A 217 16.55 -4.63 9.31
CA TYR A 217 15.55 -5.10 10.25
C TYR A 217 14.24 -4.31 10.08
N ASP A 218 14.35 -3.00 9.90
CA ASP A 218 13.23 -2.12 9.59
C ASP A 218 12.49 -2.54 8.32
N VAL A 219 13.23 -2.95 7.27
CA VAL A 219 12.63 -3.48 6.03
C VAL A 219 11.81 -4.73 6.33
N LEU A 220 12.41 -5.68 7.08
CA LEU A 220 11.78 -6.95 7.38
C LEU A 220 10.49 -6.78 8.19
N LEU A 221 10.52 -5.94 9.23
CA LEU A 221 9.34 -5.62 10.05
C LEU A 221 8.28 -4.86 9.25
N PHE A 222 8.70 -3.96 8.36
CA PHE A 222 7.76 -3.25 7.49
C PHE A 222 7.04 -4.21 6.54
N LEU A 223 7.75 -5.18 5.95
CA LEU A 223 7.13 -6.20 5.09
C LEU A 223 6.17 -7.10 5.87
N ALA A 224 6.55 -7.57 7.06
CA ALA A 224 5.68 -8.37 7.90
C ALA A 224 4.40 -7.61 8.28
N GLY A 225 4.52 -6.34 8.69
CA GLY A 225 3.38 -5.46 8.97
C GLY A 225 2.51 -5.19 7.73
N LEU A 226 3.12 -5.04 6.55
CA LEU A 226 2.38 -4.89 5.30
C LEU A 226 1.57 -6.14 4.95
N VAL A 227 2.11 -7.33 5.18
CA VAL A 227 1.37 -8.59 4.98
C VAL A 227 0.19 -8.65 5.93
N TYR A 228 0.40 -8.33 7.22
CA TYR A 228 -0.69 -8.24 8.19
C TYR A 228 -1.80 -7.31 7.67
N ASP A 229 -1.47 -6.09 7.26
CA ASP A 229 -2.45 -5.14 6.71
C ASP A 229 -3.16 -5.69 5.47
N LYS A 230 -2.43 -6.33 4.56
CA LYS A 230 -3.02 -6.92 3.34
C LYS A 230 -4.06 -7.98 3.70
N VAL A 231 -3.74 -8.91 4.59
CA VAL A 231 -4.64 -10.01 4.95
C VAL A 231 -5.81 -9.51 5.78
N THR A 232 -5.56 -8.71 6.82
CA THR A 232 -6.60 -8.19 7.74
C THR A 232 -7.63 -7.32 7.01
N TYR A 233 -7.20 -6.48 6.07
CA TYR A 233 -8.11 -5.59 5.33
C TYR A 233 -8.51 -6.15 3.95
N SER A 234 -8.25 -7.43 3.67
CA SER A 234 -8.63 -8.07 2.42
C SER A 234 -10.13 -8.32 2.33
N ARG A 235 -10.70 -8.08 1.14
CA ARG A 235 -12.12 -8.33 0.88
C ARG A 235 -12.42 -9.83 0.75
N SER A 236 -11.51 -10.59 0.18
CA SER A 236 -11.62 -12.05 0.00
C SER A 236 -11.55 -12.77 1.35
N VAL A 237 -10.73 -12.26 2.27
CA VAL A 237 -10.68 -12.76 3.65
C VAL A 237 -11.97 -12.41 4.37
N SER A 238 -12.42 -11.14 4.31
CA SER A 238 -13.64 -10.70 5.00
C SER A 238 -14.94 -11.41 4.57
N SER A 239 -14.94 -12.07 3.42
CA SER A 239 -16.09 -12.84 2.93
C SER A 239 -16.02 -14.34 3.19
N GLY A 240 -14.93 -14.80 3.78
CA GLY A 240 -14.70 -16.21 4.11
C GLY A 240 -14.17 -17.08 2.96
N ASP A 241 -13.68 -16.49 1.86
CA ASP A 241 -13.20 -17.27 0.70
C ASP A 241 -11.90 -18.04 1.01
N LEU A 242 -11.19 -17.62 2.05
CA LEU A 242 -9.87 -18.11 2.45
C LEU A 242 -9.84 -18.62 3.90
N ASP A 243 -11.00 -18.80 4.55
CA ASP A 243 -11.07 -19.13 5.98
C ASP A 243 -10.37 -20.46 6.31
N GLU A 244 -10.58 -21.50 5.50
CA GLU A 244 -9.96 -22.82 5.73
C GLU A 244 -8.42 -22.75 5.62
N GLN A 245 -7.91 -21.95 4.68
CA GLN A 245 -6.48 -21.80 4.43
C GLN A 245 -5.81 -20.91 5.49
N LEU A 246 -6.52 -19.87 5.95
CA LEU A 246 -5.99 -18.90 6.92
C LEU A 246 -6.20 -19.32 8.38
N MET A 247 -7.05 -20.31 8.67
CA MET A 247 -7.27 -20.82 10.04
C MET A 247 -5.98 -21.34 10.71
N GLN A 248 -4.95 -21.64 9.92
CA GLN A 248 -3.64 -22.11 10.41
C GLN A 248 -2.67 -20.95 10.72
N LEU A 249 -3.02 -19.71 10.37
CA LEU A 249 -2.16 -18.54 10.51
C LEU A 249 -2.69 -17.60 11.59
N ASP A 250 -1.97 -17.52 12.71
CA ASP A 250 -2.19 -16.49 13.72
C ASP A 250 -1.29 -15.29 13.41
N LEU A 251 -1.75 -14.44 12.49
CA LEU A 251 -1.00 -13.27 12.02
C LEU A 251 -0.65 -12.27 13.14
N PRO A 252 -1.55 -11.95 14.10
CA PRO A 252 -1.19 -11.14 15.26
C PRO A 252 0.01 -11.72 16.02
N THR A 253 -0.06 -13.00 16.42
CA THR A 253 1.02 -13.65 17.16
C THR A 253 2.29 -13.74 16.33
N ASP A 254 2.19 -14.12 15.05
CA ASP A 254 3.33 -14.23 14.15
C ASP A 254 4.09 -12.91 14.02
N LEU A 255 3.36 -11.79 13.83
CA LEU A 255 3.97 -10.47 13.71
C LEU A 255 4.67 -10.04 15.01
N VAL A 256 4.07 -10.32 16.17
CA VAL A 256 4.69 -10.03 17.48
C VAL A 256 5.96 -10.85 17.68
N GLN A 257 5.94 -12.15 17.33
CA GLN A 257 7.11 -13.02 17.48
C GLN A 257 8.24 -12.63 16.52
N ILE A 258 7.94 -12.34 15.25
CA ILE A 258 8.94 -11.83 14.29
C ILE A 258 9.56 -10.55 14.82
N SER A 259 8.75 -9.62 15.34
CA SER A 259 9.25 -8.38 15.93
C SER A 259 10.14 -8.62 17.15
N ALA A 260 9.73 -9.53 18.04
CA ALA A 260 10.52 -9.93 19.19
C ALA A 260 11.88 -10.52 18.84
N ASP A 261 11.92 -11.43 17.87
CA ASP A 261 13.16 -12.07 17.42
C ASP A 261 14.09 -11.06 16.75
N VAL A 262 13.55 -10.14 15.95
CA VAL A 262 14.30 -9.03 15.36
C VAL A 262 14.88 -8.10 16.43
N ALA A 263 14.09 -7.72 17.43
CA ALA A 263 14.55 -6.85 18.52
C ALA A 263 15.67 -7.53 19.33
N GLN A 264 15.52 -8.82 19.62
CA GLN A 264 16.53 -9.61 20.32
C GLN A 264 17.80 -9.76 19.49
N LEU A 265 17.68 -10.09 18.20
CA LEU A 265 18.80 -10.21 17.26
C LEU A 265 19.58 -8.89 17.15
N LYS A 266 18.87 -7.75 17.01
CA LYS A 266 19.48 -6.41 16.96
C LYS A 266 20.20 -6.07 18.27
N ARG A 267 19.64 -6.44 19.43
CA ARG A 267 20.27 -6.25 20.74
C ARG A 267 21.55 -7.07 20.88
N VAL A 268 21.53 -8.35 20.52
CA VAL A 268 22.70 -9.24 20.61
C VAL A 268 23.82 -8.77 19.67
N TRP A 269 23.49 -8.42 18.41
CA TRP A 269 24.45 -7.83 17.49
C TRP A 269 25.05 -6.52 18.01
N GLY A 270 24.23 -5.67 18.63
CA GLY A 270 24.68 -4.45 19.29
C GLY A 270 25.70 -4.73 20.40
N GLN A 271 25.44 -5.72 21.25
CA GLN A 271 26.37 -6.11 22.32
C GLN A 271 27.70 -6.66 21.77
N LEU A 272 27.65 -7.51 20.75
CA LEU A 272 28.85 -8.05 20.11
C LEU A 272 29.72 -6.96 19.48
N ARG A 273 29.11 -5.91 18.92
CA ARG A 273 29.85 -4.76 18.36
C ARG A 273 30.72 -4.05 19.39
N TYR A 274 30.27 -3.95 20.64
CA TYR A 274 31.01 -3.30 21.73
C TYR A 274 31.91 -4.26 22.52
N ALA A 275 31.83 -5.57 22.23
CA ALA A 275 32.68 -6.59 22.84
C ALA A 275 33.24 -7.54 21.77
N PRO A 276 34.14 -7.04 20.88
CA PRO A 276 34.63 -7.81 19.74
C PRO A 276 35.37 -9.09 20.14
N GLY A 277 35.94 -9.16 21.35
CA GLY A 277 36.55 -10.39 21.89
C GLY A 277 35.56 -11.52 22.23
N LEU A 278 34.25 -11.25 22.18
CA LEU A 278 33.18 -12.25 22.28
C LEU A 278 32.61 -12.62 20.90
N ALA A 279 32.99 -11.92 19.84
CA ALA A 279 32.53 -12.18 18.47
C ALA A 279 33.43 -13.20 17.78
N ASP A 280 33.44 -14.44 18.27
CA ASP A 280 34.06 -15.55 17.54
C ASP A 280 33.20 -15.93 16.33
N GLY A 281 33.83 -16.38 15.23
CA GLY A 281 33.16 -16.63 13.95
C GLY A 281 31.98 -17.61 14.00
N THR A 282 31.93 -18.47 15.02
CA THR A 282 30.80 -19.37 15.28
C THR A 282 29.55 -18.61 15.71
N ARG A 283 29.67 -17.68 16.67
CA ARG A 283 28.54 -16.90 17.20
C ARG A 283 27.96 -15.97 16.13
N SER A 284 28.80 -15.36 15.30
CA SER A 284 28.32 -14.58 14.16
C SER A 284 27.54 -15.44 13.15
N SER A 285 28.05 -16.65 12.86
CA SER A 285 27.37 -17.57 11.92
C SER A 285 26.02 -18.07 12.44
N GLU A 286 25.87 -18.23 13.76
CA GLU A 286 24.59 -18.58 14.39
C GLU A 286 23.58 -17.44 14.27
N LEU A 287 24.00 -16.20 14.49
CA LEU A 287 23.12 -15.04 14.31
C LEU A 287 22.73 -14.80 12.84
N ASP A 288 23.61 -15.14 11.91
CA ASP A 288 23.30 -15.10 10.48
C ASP A 288 22.26 -16.18 10.11
N ARG A 289 22.30 -17.37 10.72
CA ARG A 289 21.24 -18.38 10.56
C ARG A 289 19.90 -17.91 11.08
N VAL A 290 19.85 -17.31 12.27
CA VAL A 290 18.61 -16.72 12.82
C VAL A 290 18.06 -15.64 11.89
N TRP A 291 18.94 -14.81 11.32
CA TRP A 291 18.54 -13.84 10.29
C TRP A 291 17.95 -14.51 9.06
N ASP A 292 18.56 -15.59 8.56
CA ASP A 292 18.08 -16.32 7.39
C ASP A 292 16.71 -16.96 7.63
N GLU A 293 16.49 -17.56 8.80
CA GLU A 293 15.19 -18.11 9.22
C GLU A 293 14.10 -17.04 9.29
N LEU A 294 14.42 -15.86 9.84
CA LEU A 294 13.49 -14.74 9.89
C LEU A 294 13.13 -14.22 8.49
N VAL A 295 14.11 -14.13 7.59
CA VAL A 295 13.88 -13.76 6.19
C VAL A 295 13.01 -14.78 5.50
N GLU A 296 13.24 -16.08 5.72
CA GLU A 296 12.43 -17.16 5.14
C GLU A 296 10.99 -17.11 5.65
N ARG A 297 10.78 -16.92 6.95
CA ARG A 297 9.45 -16.77 7.57
C ARG A 297 8.67 -15.60 6.97
N VAL A 298 9.29 -14.42 6.86
CA VAL A 298 8.64 -13.25 6.25
C VAL A 298 8.42 -13.47 4.75
N THR A 299 9.33 -14.16 4.06
CA THR A 299 9.13 -14.54 2.65
C THR A 299 7.89 -15.41 2.48
N ALA A 300 7.70 -16.42 3.33
CA ALA A 300 6.49 -17.25 3.33
C ALA A 300 5.22 -16.42 3.58
N LEU A 301 5.26 -15.47 4.53
CA LEU A 301 4.14 -14.55 4.77
C LEU A 301 3.86 -13.64 3.56
N THR A 302 4.89 -13.11 2.89
CA THR A 302 4.68 -12.29 1.68
C THR A 302 4.02 -13.08 0.56
N LYS A 303 4.34 -14.38 0.42
CA LYS A 303 3.66 -15.27 -0.54
C LYS A 303 2.16 -15.39 -0.24
N VAL A 304 1.78 -15.50 1.04
CA VAL A 304 0.37 -15.48 1.46
C VAL A 304 -0.28 -14.14 1.10
N GLY A 305 0.37 -13.02 1.42
CA GLY A 305 -0.13 -11.69 1.09
C GLY A 305 -0.34 -11.48 -0.42
N ASP A 306 0.56 -11.99 -1.26
CA ASP A 306 0.46 -11.89 -2.70
C ASP A 306 -0.67 -12.78 -3.27
N LEU A 307 -0.88 -13.97 -2.70
CA LEU A 307 -2.03 -14.82 -3.03
C LEU A 307 -3.36 -14.15 -2.66
N VAL A 308 -3.41 -13.46 -1.52
CA VAL A 308 -4.58 -12.68 -1.10
C VAL A 308 -4.85 -11.52 -2.06
N ASP A 309 -3.82 -10.79 -2.49
CA ASP A 309 -3.96 -9.73 -3.50
C ASP A 309 -4.49 -10.30 -4.84
N VAL A 310 -4.01 -11.47 -5.26
CA VAL A 310 -4.52 -12.16 -6.46
C VAL A 310 -5.99 -12.54 -6.29
N ALA A 311 -6.39 -13.09 -5.14
CA ALA A 311 -7.80 -13.40 -4.85
C ALA A 311 -8.67 -12.14 -4.90
N ASP A 312 -8.22 -11.04 -4.28
CA ASP A 312 -8.92 -9.76 -4.29
C ASP A 312 -9.03 -9.12 -5.67
N SER A 313 -8.04 -9.35 -6.54
CA SER A 313 -8.05 -8.86 -7.93
C SER A 313 -9.04 -9.61 -8.82
N ARG A 314 -9.28 -10.91 -8.54
CA ARG A 314 -10.23 -11.75 -9.27
C ARG A 314 -11.69 -11.45 -8.90
N ARG A 315 -11.91 -10.80 -7.75
CA ARG A 315 -13.24 -10.35 -7.37
C ARG A 315 -13.67 -9.18 -8.24
N PRO A 316 -14.85 -9.26 -8.90
CA PRO A 316 -15.41 -8.10 -9.58
C PRO A 316 -15.58 -6.98 -8.56
N ARG A 317 -15.08 -5.79 -8.87
CA ARG A 317 -15.37 -4.59 -8.07
C ARG A 317 -16.90 -4.48 -8.01
N ARG A 318 -17.50 -4.74 -6.84
CA ARG A 318 -18.94 -4.54 -6.66
C ARG A 318 -19.22 -3.08 -7.01
N MET A 319 -19.85 -2.85 -8.16
CA MET A 319 -20.50 -1.56 -8.42
C MET A 319 -21.52 -1.39 -7.29
N SER A 320 -21.51 -0.24 -6.61
CA SER A 320 -22.52 0.01 -5.58
C SER A 320 -23.90 -0.05 -6.21
N ILE A 321 -24.91 -0.47 -5.44
CA ILE A 321 -26.32 -0.46 -5.89
C ILE A 321 -26.67 0.95 -6.40
N GLU A 322 -26.16 2.00 -5.75
CA GLU A 322 -26.30 3.40 -6.17
C GLU A 322 -25.67 3.68 -7.55
N SER A 323 -24.53 3.06 -7.88
CA SER A 323 -23.92 3.16 -9.21
C SER A 323 -24.73 2.45 -10.29
N ILE A 324 -25.42 1.35 -9.94
CA ILE A 324 -26.31 0.62 -10.85
C ILE A 324 -27.60 1.42 -11.05
N ASP A 325 -28.18 1.95 -9.98
CA ASP A 325 -29.39 2.78 -10.03
C ASP A 325 -29.17 4.08 -10.82
N GLN A 326 -28.00 4.70 -10.68
CA GLN A 326 -27.62 5.88 -11.48
C GLN A 326 -27.50 5.54 -12.98
N GLN A 327 -26.88 4.41 -13.33
CA GLN A 327 -26.78 3.96 -14.72
C GLN A 327 -28.13 3.58 -15.30
N ILE A 328 -29.02 2.94 -14.51
CA ILE A 328 -30.40 2.65 -14.90
C ILE A 328 -31.16 3.96 -15.12
N HIS A 329 -31.02 4.95 -14.23
CA HIS A 329 -31.67 6.25 -14.36
C HIS A 329 -31.21 6.98 -15.64
N GLU A 330 -29.91 6.95 -15.96
CA GLU A 330 -29.37 7.50 -17.21
C GLU A 330 -29.84 6.74 -18.46
N LEU A 331 -30.08 5.44 -18.38
CA LEU A 331 -30.67 4.66 -19.47
C LEU A 331 -32.16 4.99 -19.66
N VAL A 332 -32.90 5.16 -18.56
CA VAL A 332 -34.32 5.56 -18.59
C VAL A 332 -34.49 6.96 -19.16
N LEU A 333 -33.66 7.93 -18.76
CA LEU A 333 -33.66 9.29 -19.33
C LEU A 333 -33.39 9.27 -20.83
N ARG A 334 -32.36 8.54 -21.28
CA ARG A 334 -32.05 8.37 -22.72
C ARG A 334 -33.14 7.61 -23.47
N SER A 335 -33.87 6.71 -22.82
CA SER A 335 -35.03 6.03 -23.42
C SER A 335 -36.20 6.99 -23.63
N GLY A 336 -36.45 7.91 -22.69
CA GLY A 336 -37.46 8.96 -22.83
C GLY A 336 -37.16 9.89 -24.01
N GLU A 337 -35.89 10.26 -24.21
CA GLU A 337 -35.46 11.05 -25.38
C GLU A 337 -35.67 10.29 -26.70
N ARG A 338 -35.42 8.97 -26.72
CA ARG A 338 -35.65 8.12 -27.89
C ARG A 338 -37.13 7.95 -28.20
N GLU A 339 -38.00 7.90 -27.19
CA GLU A 339 -39.46 7.84 -27.38
C GLU A 339 -40.00 9.13 -28.01
N ILE A 340 -39.51 10.30 -27.57
CA ILE A 340 -39.85 11.59 -28.18
C ILE A 340 -39.36 11.66 -29.63
N SER A 341 -38.17 11.11 -29.89
CA SER A 341 -37.59 11.02 -31.24
C SER A 341 -38.39 10.09 -32.15
N THR A 342 -38.81 8.91 -31.68
CA THR A 342 -39.68 7.99 -32.46
C THR A 342 -41.08 8.56 -32.67
N GLN A 343 -41.68 9.21 -31.68
CA GLN A 343 -42.97 9.90 -31.85
C GLN A 343 -42.87 11.05 -32.86
N SER A 344 -41.76 11.78 -32.85
CA SER A 344 -41.49 12.84 -33.84
C SER A 344 -41.28 12.24 -35.23
N ALA A 345 -40.55 11.13 -35.34
CA ALA A 345 -40.40 10.39 -36.59
C ALA A 345 -41.75 9.85 -37.11
N HIS A 346 -42.64 9.36 -36.24
CA HIS A 346 -43.99 8.95 -36.61
C HIS A 346 -44.86 10.14 -37.06
N ARG A 347 -44.79 11.29 -36.38
CA ARG A 347 -45.49 12.51 -36.83
C ARG A 347 -44.99 13.00 -38.18
N VAL A 348 -43.67 13.03 -38.39
CA VAL A 348 -43.06 13.40 -39.67
C VAL A 348 -43.45 12.40 -40.76
N ALA A 349 -43.43 11.10 -40.48
CA ALA A 349 -43.90 10.08 -41.42
C ALA A 349 -45.38 10.28 -41.79
N ASN A 350 -46.24 10.56 -40.82
CA ASN A 350 -47.65 10.84 -41.06
C ASN A 350 -47.88 12.14 -41.85
N GLN A 351 -47.08 13.19 -41.60
CA GLN A 351 -47.10 14.43 -42.37
C GLN A 351 -46.65 14.20 -43.82
N ILE A 352 -45.58 13.41 -44.04
CA ILE A 352 -45.11 13.06 -45.39
C ILE A 352 -46.17 12.28 -46.15
N VAL A 353 -46.86 11.34 -45.49
CA VAL A 353 -47.98 10.60 -46.08
C VAL A 353 -49.16 11.53 -46.40
N GLY A 354 -49.48 12.47 -45.52
CA GLY A 354 -50.50 13.50 -45.75
C GLY A 354 -50.19 14.41 -46.94
N VAL A 355 -48.96 14.94 -47.01
CA VAL A 355 -48.47 15.78 -48.11
C VAL A 355 -48.43 15.00 -49.43
N ARG A 356 -48.12 13.69 -49.41
CA ARG A 356 -48.20 12.83 -50.59
C ARG A 356 -49.64 12.60 -51.06
N GLY A 357 -50.61 12.61 -50.13
CA GLY A 357 -52.04 12.61 -50.44
C GLY A 357 -52.50 13.91 -51.11
N GLU A 358 -51.99 15.05 -50.66
CA GLU A 358 -52.27 16.37 -51.25
C GLU A 358 -51.60 16.56 -52.62
N LEU A 359 -50.35 16.11 -52.78
CA LEU A 359 -49.64 16.09 -54.07
C LEU A 359 -50.25 15.09 -55.06
N GLY A 360 -50.84 13.99 -54.58
CA GLY A 360 -51.61 13.05 -55.39
C GLY A 360 -52.97 13.60 -55.85
N GLY A 361 -53.55 14.53 -55.08
CA GLY A 361 -54.76 15.28 -55.45
C GLY A 361 -54.46 16.40 -56.46
N ALA A 362 -53.36 17.13 -56.26
CA ALA A 362 -52.94 18.22 -57.14
C ALA A 362 -52.44 17.73 -58.52
N SER A 363 -51.76 16.57 -58.59
CA SER A 363 -51.30 16.00 -59.88
C SER A 363 -52.40 15.31 -60.72
N ARG A 364 -53.66 15.26 -60.25
CA ARG A 364 -54.79 14.73 -61.04
C ARG A 364 -55.61 15.80 -61.78
N GLN A 365 -55.30 17.09 -61.58
CA GLN A 365 -55.94 18.20 -62.29
C GLN A 365 -54.93 19.06 -63.05
N ALA A 366 -54.21 18.47 -64.01
CA ALA A 366 -53.74 19.18 -65.21
C ALA A 366 -52.93 18.21 -66.07
N LEU A 367 -53.56 17.57 -67.07
CA LEU A 367 -52.95 17.36 -68.39
C LEU A 367 -53.99 16.76 -69.38
N PRO A 368 -54.20 17.38 -70.56
CA PRO A 368 -55.17 16.99 -71.60
C PRO A 368 -54.66 15.84 -72.51
N PRO A 369 -55.51 15.22 -73.35
CA PRO A 369 -55.20 13.94 -73.99
C PRO A 369 -54.56 14.05 -75.38
N SER A 370 -53.80 12.99 -75.70
CA SER A 370 -53.41 12.48 -77.05
C SER A 370 -52.33 13.29 -77.80
N VAL A 371 -51.34 12.73 -78.51
CA VAL A 371 -51.29 11.61 -79.47
C VAL A 371 -49.81 11.20 -79.66
N GLY A 372 -49.51 9.92 -79.92
CA GLY A 372 -48.31 9.54 -80.69
C GLY A 372 -47.40 8.47 -80.08
N ARG A 373 -47.61 7.21 -80.49
CA ARG A 373 -46.64 6.10 -80.53
C ARG A 373 -45.75 6.28 -81.79
N PRO A 374 -44.68 5.51 -82.07
CA PRO A 374 -43.89 4.53 -81.29
C PRO A 374 -42.37 4.93 -81.27
N ASP A 375 -41.45 4.35 -80.50
CA ASP A 375 -40.81 3.04 -80.70
C ASP A 375 -39.86 2.75 -79.51
N SER A 376 -39.87 1.49 -79.04
CA SER A 376 -38.75 0.85 -78.30
C SER A 376 -37.63 0.51 -79.30
N PRO A 377 -36.39 0.08 -78.92
CA PRO A 377 -35.93 -0.47 -77.63
C PRO A 377 -34.51 -0.04 -77.20
N GLY A 378 -34.06 -0.44 -76.01
CA GLY A 378 -32.63 -0.37 -75.66
C GLY A 378 -32.31 -0.66 -74.21
N ARG A 379 -32.03 -1.93 -73.91
CA ARG A 379 -31.50 -2.42 -72.63
C ARG A 379 -30.10 -1.80 -72.31
N PRO A 380 -29.65 -1.86 -71.04
CA PRO A 380 -28.58 -1.06 -70.45
C PRO A 380 -27.19 -1.65 -70.73
N PRO A 381 -26.11 -1.01 -70.24
CA PRO A 381 -25.45 -1.64 -69.10
C PRO A 381 -24.78 -0.70 -68.07
N THR A 382 -24.70 -1.24 -66.86
CA THR A 382 -23.66 -1.14 -65.84
C THR A 382 -22.41 -0.30 -66.13
N GLY A 383 -21.99 0.46 -65.11
CA GLY A 383 -20.67 1.07 -65.06
C GLY A 383 -20.36 1.58 -63.65
N ASP A 384 -19.91 0.67 -62.80
CA ASP A 384 -19.21 0.92 -61.55
C ASP A 384 -17.85 1.58 -61.86
N HIS A 385 -17.53 2.71 -61.23
CA HIS A 385 -16.17 3.13 -60.91
C HIS A 385 -16.18 4.29 -59.92
N ALA A 386 -15.81 3.93 -58.69
CA ALA A 386 -14.76 4.53 -57.87
C ALA A 386 -14.25 5.95 -58.19
N ARG A 387 -13.84 6.59 -57.09
CA ARG A 387 -12.97 7.77 -56.91
C ARG A 387 -13.74 9.04 -56.59
N ASP A 388 -13.29 9.88 -55.68
CA ASP A 388 -12.10 9.99 -54.81
C ASP A 388 -12.29 11.37 -54.15
N GLN A 389 -11.52 11.65 -53.10
CA GLN A 389 -11.25 13.01 -52.63
C GLN A 389 -12.44 13.79 -52.03
N ASP A 390 -12.27 14.67 -51.07
CA ASP A 390 -11.19 15.04 -50.15
C ASP A 390 -11.84 16.11 -49.25
N ALA A 391 -11.11 16.46 -48.19
CA ALA A 391 -11.22 17.74 -47.49
C ALA A 391 -12.48 17.93 -46.60
N ARG A 392 -12.35 18.27 -45.32
CA ARG A 392 -11.21 18.80 -44.54
C ARG A 392 -11.54 18.69 -43.06
#